data_AF-A0A1I4X775-F1
#
_entry.id   AF-A0A1I4X775-F1
#
_cell.length_a   1.000
_cell.length_b   1.000
_cell.length_c   1.000
_cell.angle_alpha   90.00
_cell.angle_beta   90.00
_cell.angle_gamma   90.00
#
_symmetry.space_group_name_H-M   'P 1'
#
loop_
_entity.id
_entity.type
_entity.pdbx_description
1 polymer ?
#
loop_
_entity_poly.entity_id
_entity_poly.type
_entity_poly.pdbx_seq_one_letter_code
_entity_poly.pdbx_strand_id
1 'polypeptide(L)'
;MTQIDQDNVLAAYRVFREQAENMQITITEAAWMNDIPRCGEDVISRDAKAVFQPKIDEILLVHAAHQKEVHEAAERLREAAVQYGLIDEHAASSLRPTDRSSGGRGHTVEK
;
A
#
# COMPACT_ATOMS: atom_id res chain seq x y z
N MET A 1 27.37 -7.68 -9.48
CA MET A 1 26.83 -8.29 -8.24
C MET A 1 26.84 -7.22 -7.18
N THR A 2 25.67 -6.67 -6.86
CA THR A 2 25.51 -5.75 -5.72
C THR A 2 25.64 -6.59 -4.46
N GLN A 3 26.65 -6.30 -3.65
CA GLN A 3 26.83 -6.94 -2.36
C GLN A 3 25.61 -6.60 -1.49
N ILE A 4 24.96 -7.62 -0.93
CA ILE A 4 23.87 -7.40 0.02
C ILE A 4 24.51 -6.89 1.31
N ASP A 5 24.32 -5.60 1.59
CA ASP A 5 24.68 -4.96 2.84
C ASP A 5 23.40 -4.52 3.58
N GLN A 6 23.57 -4.13 4.84
CA GLN A 6 22.48 -3.74 5.72
C GLN A 6 21.66 -2.58 5.20
N ASP A 7 22.33 -1.57 4.67
CA ASP A 7 21.69 -0.36 4.16
C ASP A 7 20.85 -0.70 2.92
N ASN A 8 21.32 -1.63 2.08
CA ASN A 8 20.59 -2.12 0.91
C ASN A 8 19.34 -2.94 1.31
N VAL A 9 19.42 -3.78 2.34
CA VAL A 9 18.26 -4.56 2.82
C VAL A 9 17.20 -3.65 3.47
N LEU A 10 17.62 -2.71 4.31
CA LEU A 10 16.72 -1.77 4.97
C LEU A 10 16.12 -0.75 3.99
N ALA A 11 16.89 -0.29 3.01
CA ALA A 11 16.39 0.57 1.94
C ALA A 11 15.35 -0.17 1.09
N ALA A 12 15.63 -1.43 0.69
CA ALA A 12 14.67 -2.25 -0.03
C ALA A 12 13.39 -2.48 0.78
N TYR A 13 13.50 -2.80 2.06
CA TYR A 13 12.35 -2.93 2.97
C TYR A 13 11.48 -1.66 2.95
N ARG A 14 12.08 -0.48 3.13
CA ARG A 14 11.34 0.80 3.15
C ARG A 14 10.60 1.04 1.83
N VAL A 15 11.26 0.79 0.70
CA VAL A 15 10.66 0.96 -0.63
C VAL A 15 9.46 0.02 -0.81
N PHE A 16 9.60 -1.27 -0.50
CA PHE A 16 8.50 -2.22 -0.64
C PHE A 16 7.35 -1.92 0.34
N ARG A 17 7.67 -1.47 1.55
CA ARG A 17 6.67 -1.09 2.55
C ARG A 17 5.84 0.11 2.08
N GLU A 18 6.51 1.18 1.64
CA GLU A 18 5.86 2.37 1.09
C GLU A 18 5.01 2.02 -0.14
N GLN A 19 5.53 1.17 -1.03
CA GLN A 19 4.79 0.70 -2.20
C GLN A 19 3.53 -0.08 -1.79
N ALA A 20 3.62 -1.01 -0.84
CA ALA A 20 2.46 -1.77 -0.37
C ALA A 20 1.38 -0.88 0.27
N GLU A 21 1.80 0.17 0.98
CA GLU A 21 0.90 1.16 1.60
C GLU A 21 0.21 2.02 0.53
N ASN A 22 0.96 2.51 -0.45
CA ASN A 22 0.41 3.27 -1.58
C ASN A 22 -0.59 2.40 -2.38
N MET A 23 -0.25 1.14 -2.64
CA MET A 23 -1.17 0.20 -3.30
C MET A 23 -2.45 -0.01 -2.50
N GLN A 24 -2.36 -0.15 -1.18
CA GLN A 24 -3.53 -0.28 -0.32
C GLN A 24 -4.43 0.95 -0.36
N ILE A 25 -3.85 2.16 -0.38
CA ILE A 25 -4.59 3.41 -0.56
C ILE A 25 -5.31 3.40 -1.90
N THR A 26 -4.62 3.13 -3.01
CA THR A 26 -5.22 3.11 -4.35
C THR A 26 -6.33 2.07 -4.48
N ILE A 27 -6.17 0.87 -3.91
CA ILE A 27 -7.22 -0.16 -3.90
C ILE A 27 -8.45 0.33 -3.12
N THR A 28 -8.23 1.02 -2.00
CA THR A 28 -9.31 1.59 -1.18
C THR A 28 -10.05 2.70 -1.92
N GLU A 29 -9.33 3.59 -2.60
CA GLU A 29 -9.90 4.63 -3.45
C GLU A 29 -10.66 4.05 -4.64
N ALA A 30 -10.23 2.91 -5.17
CA ALA A 30 -10.91 2.20 -6.26
C ALA A 30 -12.12 1.37 -5.79
N ALA A 31 -12.46 1.35 -4.50
CA ALA A 31 -13.53 0.49 -3.97
C ALA A 31 -14.91 0.76 -4.58
N TRP A 32 -15.17 1.97 -5.11
CA TRP A 32 -16.39 2.28 -5.84
C TRP A 32 -16.55 1.48 -7.14
N MET A 33 -15.45 1.00 -7.72
CA MET A 33 -15.46 0.21 -8.96
C MET A 33 -16.00 -1.20 -8.77
N ASN A 34 -16.13 -1.68 -7.53
CA ASN A 34 -16.79 -2.96 -7.23
C ASN A 34 -18.26 -3.00 -7.67
N ASP A 35 -18.88 -1.83 -7.85
CA ASP A 35 -20.23 -1.73 -8.37
C ASP A 35 -20.36 -0.50 -9.26
N ILE A 36 -19.91 -0.59 -10.51
CA ILE A 36 -20.00 0.56 -11.41
C ILE A 36 -21.47 0.92 -11.68
N PRO A 37 -21.82 2.22 -11.72
CA PRO A 37 -23.15 2.62 -12.17
C PRO A 37 -23.33 2.25 -13.65
N ARG A 38 -24.59 2.20 -14.10
CA ARG A 38 -24.88 2.08 -15.54
C ARG A 38 -24.31 3.29 -16.27
N CYS A 39 -23.80 3.08 -17.48
CA CYS A 39 -23.21 4.15 -18.30
C CYS A 39 -24.25 5.07 -18.94
N GLY A 40 -25.55 4.80 -18.72
CA GLY A 40 -26.68 5.46 -19.37
C GLY A 40 -27.94 4.58 -19.33
N GLU A 41 -29.05 5.10 -19.85
CA GLU A 41 -30.35 4.42 -19.89
C GLU A 41 -30.63 3.70 -21.22
N ASP A 42 -29.81 3.91 -22.23
CA ASP A 42 -29.93 3.20 -23.51
C ASP A 42 -29.59 1.71 -23.34
N VAL A 43 -30.09 0.89 -24.26
CA VAL A 43 -29.97 -0.58 -24.20
C VAL A 43 -28.50 -1.03 -24.11
N ILE A 44 -27.59 -0.35 -24.82
CA ILE A 44 -26.16 -0.70 -24.82
C ILE A 44 -25.55 -0.38 -23.45
N SER A 45 -25.86 0.79 -22.88
CA SER A 45 -25.39 1.18 -21.54
C SER A 45 -25.91 0.28 -20.41
N ARG A 46 -27.09 -0.34 -20.58
CA ARG A 46 -27.64 -1.31 -19.63
C ARG A 46 -26.84 -2.62 -19.63
N ASP A 47 -26.39 -3.06 -20.80
CA ASP A 47 -25.61 -4.29 -20.97
C ASP A 47 -24.11 -4.07 -20.68
N ALA A 48 -23.62 -2.85 -20.84
CA ALA A 48 -22.23 -2.48 -20.62
C ALA A 48 -21.73 -2.88 -19.21
N LYS A 49 -22.55 -2.70 -18.17
CA LYS A 49 -22.18 -3.12 -16.81
C LYS A 49 -21.92 -4.63 -16.73
N ALA A 50 -22.77 -5.46 -17.33
CA ALA A 50 -22.62 -6.91 -17.32
C ALA A 50 -21.35 -7.37 -18.07
N VAL A 51 -20.90 -6.58 -19.05
CA VAL A 51 -19.69 -6.86 -19.82
C VAL A 51 -18.42 -6.38 -19.11
N PHE A 52 -18.44 -5.17 -18.54
CA PHE A 52 -17.24 -4.55 -17.96
C PHE A 52 -16.98 -4.97 -16.51
N GLN A 53 -18.02 -5.21 -15.71
CA GLN A 53 -17.85 -5.53 -14.28
C GLN A 53 -16.95 -6.75 -14.05
N PRO A 54 -17.09 -7.89 -14.78
CA PRO A 54 -16.20 -9.03 -14.59
C PRO A 54 -14.72 -8.71 -14.84
N LYS A 55 -14.44 -7.79 -15.78
CA LYS A 55 -13.06 -7.39 -16.09
C LYS A 55 -12.50 -6.47 -15.01
N ILE A 56 -13.33 -5.58 -14.48
CA ILE A 56 -12.97 -4.72 -13.35
C ILE A 56 -12.69 -5.58 -12.11
N ASP A 57 -13.53 -6.58 -11.84
CA ASP A 57 -13.36 -7.49 -10.71
C ASP A 57 -12.04 -8.25 -10.81
N GLU A 58 -11.67 -8.73 -12.01
CA GLU A 58 -10.37 -9.38 -12.26
C GLU A 58 -9.19 -8.43 -11.98
N ILE A 59 -9.28 -7.18 -12.44
CA ILE A 59 -8.24 -6.16 -12.22
C ILE A 59 -8.07 -5.89 -10.72
N LEU A 60 -9.16 -5.68 -9.99
CA LEU A 60 -9.13 -5.44 -8.54
C LEU A 60 -8.56 -6.65 -7.79
N LEU A 61 -8.93 -7.87 -8.20
CA LEU A 61 -8.40 -9.10 -7.62
C LEU A 61 -6.89 -9.21 -7.81
N VAL A 62 -6.39 -8.96 -9.02
CA VAL A 62 -4.95 -9.02 -9.34
C VAL A 62 -4.19 -7.97 -8.53
N HIS A 63 -4.69 -6.73 -8.43
CA HIS A 63 -4.03 -5.70 -7.64
C HIS A 63 -4.03 -6.02 -6.15
N ALA A 64 -5.11 -6.59 -5.62
CA ALA A 64 -5.16 -7.03 -4.22
C ALA A 64 -4.18 -8.19 -3.94
N ALA A 65 -4.03 -9.13 -4.88
CA ALA A 65 -3.03 -10.19 -4.78
C ALA A 65 -1.61 -9.62 -4.81
N HIS A 66 -1.33 -8.71 -5.75
CA HIS A 66 -0.02 -8.09 -5.87
C HIS A 66 0.35 -7.26 -4.62
N GLN A 67 -0.61 -6.53 -4.05
CA GLN A 67 -0.39 -5.78 -2.81
C GLN A 67 0.07 -6.69 -1.66
N LYS A 68 -0.53 -7.88 -1.55
CA LYS A 68 -0.13 -8.89 -0.54
C LYS A 68 1.27 -9.42 -0.79
N GLU A 69 1.62 -9.72 -2.04
CA GLU A 69 2.97 -10.19 -2.40
C GLU A 69 4.05 -9.16 -2.04
N VAL A 70 3.80 -7.88 -2.36
CA VAL A 70 4.74 -6.78 -2.04
C VAL A 70 4.87 -6.60 -0.53
N HIS A 71 3.75 -6.66 0.21
CA HIS A 71 3.77 -6.62 1.66
C HIS A 71 4.56 -7.79 2.27
N GLU A 72 4.34 -9.01 1.79
CA GLU A 72 5.05 -10.19 2.26
C GLU A 72 6.56 -10.12 1.95
N ALA A 73 6.93 -9.60 0.78
CA ALA A 73 8.33 -9.35 0.45
C ALA A 73 8.99 -8.37 1.43
N ALA A 74 8.29 -7.28 1.80
CA ALA A 74 8.77 -6.35 2.81
C ALA A 74 8.97 -7.03 4.17
N GLU A 75 8.00 -7.82 4.64
CA GLU A 75 8.12 -8.52 5.93
C GLU A 75 9.28 -9.52 5.94
N ARG A 76 9.50 -10.27 4.86
CA ARG A 76 10.65 -11.18 4.75
C ARG A 76 11.99 -10.45 4.78
N LEU A 77 12.08 -9.25 4.18
CA LEU A 77 13.29 -8.41 4.29
C LEU A 77 13.52 -7.91 5.70
N ARG A 78 12.45 -7.55 6.42
CA ARG A 78 12.51 -7.15 7.83
C ARG A 78 13.00 -8.30 8.71
N GLU A 79 12.46 -9.50 8.51
CA GLU A 79 12.88 -10.71 9.23
C GLU A 79 14.34 -11.03 8.98
N ALA A 80 14.79 -10.99 7.72
CA ALA A 80 16.20 -11.18 7.37
C ALA A 80 17.10 -10.16 8.08
N ALA A 81 16.72 -8.88 8.08
CA ALA A 81 17.50 -7.85 8.75
C ALA A 81 17.62 -8.07 10.28
N VAL A 82 16.56 -8.55 10.93
CA VAL A 82 16.62 -8.95 12.35
C VAL A 82 17.55 -10.15 12.55
N GLN A 83 17.40 -11.20 11.75
CA GLN A 83 18.22 -12.42 11.86
C GLN A 83 19.72 -12.16 11.65
N TYR A 84 20.07 -11.23 10.76
CA TYR A 84 21.46 -10.84 10.53
C TYR A 84 22.02 -9.85 11.57
N GLY A 85 21.25 -9.52 12.62
CA GLY A 85 21.67 -8.58 13.66
C GLY A 85 21.80 -7.14 13.16
N LEU A 86 21.18 -6.82 12.03
CA LEU A 86 21.20 -5.51 11.40
C LEU A 86 20.16 -4.56 12.04
N ILE A 87 19.28 -5.08 12.88
CA ILE A 87 18.34 -4.30 13.65
C ILE A 87 18.24 -4.98 15.01
N ASP A 88 18.45 -4.21 16.08
CA ASP A 88 18.11 -4.68 17.43
C ASP A 88 16.58 -4.86 17.49
N GLU A 89 16.06 -5.90 18.16
CA GLU A 89 14.63 -6.22 18.17
C GLU A 89 13.77 -5.03 18.66
N HIS A 90 14.35 -4.20 19.52
CA HIS A 90 13.76 -2.94 19.99
C HIS A 90 13.71 -1.85 18.90
N ALA A 91 14.68 -1.78 17.99
CA ALA A 91 14.68 -0.87 16.85
C ALA A 91 13.76 -1.35 15.71
N ALA A 92 13.56 -2.66 15.57
CA ALA A 92 12.62 -3.24 14.60
C ALA A 92 11.16 -2.83 14.89
N SER A 93 10.81 -2.62 16.16
CA SER A 93 9.50 -2.10 16.58
C SER A 93 9.29 -0.62 16.22
N SER A 94 10.37 0.17 16.15
CA SER A 94 10.37 1.59 15.78
C SER A 94 10.36 1.86 14.27
N LEU A 95 10.54 0.83 13.44
CA LEU A 95 10.37 0.93 11.99
C LEU A 95 8.90 0.92 11.55
N ARG A 96 7.95 0.83 12.49
CA ARG A 96 6.57 1.18 12.24
C ARG A 96 6.51 2.64 11.78
N PRO A 97 5.82 2.97 10.68
CA PRO A 97 5.66 4.35 10.27
C PRO A 97 5.04 5.12 11.43
N THR A 98 5.83 6.00 12.04
CA THR A 98 5.27 7.01 12.94
C THR A 98 4.47 7.94 12.07
N ASP A 99 3.15 7.89 12.23
CA ASP A 99 2.23 8.88 11.69
C ASP A 99 2.82 10.29 11.93
N ARG A 100 3.08 11.01 10.84
CA ARG A 100 3.53 12.41 10.88
C ARG A 100 2.34 13.29 11.25
N SER A 101 1.88 13.19 12.50
CA SER A 101 1.07 14.24 13.12
C SER A 101 1.97 15.13 13.96
N SER A 102 2.75 15.98 13.30
CA SER A 102 3.37 17.16 13.90
C SER A 102 2.86 18.40 13.17
N GLY A 103 1.69 18.88 13.59
CA GLY A 103 1.10 20.13 13.14
C GLY A 103 0.72 21.02 14.32
N GLY A 104 1.72 21.43 15.11
CA GLY A 104 1.53 22.48 16.10
C GLY A 104 1.18 23.80 15.43
N ARG A 105 0.13 24.48 15.91
CA ARG A 105 -0.12 25.89 15.57
C ARG A 105 -0.54 26.67 16.81
N GLY A 106 0.44 27.39 17.34
CA GLY A 106 0.34 28.79 17.79
C GLY A 106 -0.83 29.16 18.69
N HIS A 107 -0.54 29.20 19.98
CA HIS A 107 -1.20 30.06 20.95
C HIS A 107 -0.93 31.53 20.61
N THR A 108 -1.96 32.31 20.31
CA THR A 108 -1.94 33.77 20.53
C THR A 108 -3.34 34.22 20.93
N VAL A 109 -3.47 34.62 22.19
CA VAL A 109 -4.58 35.40 22.74
C VAL A 109 -4.10 36.84 22.78
N GLU A 110 -4.84 37.77 22.19
CA GLU A 110 -4.94 39.14 22.70
C GLU A 110 -6.27 39.74 22.25
N LYS A 111 -6.91 40.43 23.20
CA LYS A 111 -8.21 41.11 23.11
C LYS A 111 -7.98 42.59 23.28
#